data_AF-A0A5J4TEE7-F1
#
_entry.id   AF-A0A5J4TEE7-F1
#
_cell.length_a   1.000
_cell.length_b   1.000
_cell.length_c   1.000
_cell.angle_alpha   90.00
_cell.angle_beta   90.00
_cell.angle_gamma   90.00
#
_symmetry.space_group_name_H-M   'P 1'
#
loop_
_entity.id
_entity.type
_entity.pdbx_description
1 polymer ?
#
loop_
_entity_poly.entity_id
_entity_poly.type
_entity_poly.pdbx_seq_one_letter_code
_entity_poly.pdbx_strand_id
1 'polypeptide(L)'
;CIFQNIEISSKGGNAIRILNSGSYPITSSIKGCQFNNISSIGDSNGLGGSAIYMESKHGSKLIIEESSQFYQCIIDQGNGGAIYIDIDFSSEFLFKINDTLIQECIAKENTSSNSPTGYGGGIFLTGSGDYDPSSKRLDLKGMKIIRNVAEISGQSLFVAISKVAEWCRTGTAGEYVKGNYSDGISDSNELEGIPVDSTTFNSYSSLQIKNYPLDSTQLSSILIRSEGEFNITGKVRFFLINFIMEGPTLQQDSDSTGLQIHYYGIYGLSQSSEIDLQDCEFHMQDGELQIGKCFIYLEKGGNHAISNLKSKDISSEEN
;
A
#
# COMPACT_ATOMS: atom_id res chain seq x y z
N CYS A 1 9.12 -30.37 -11.80
CA CYS A 1 9.29 -30.08 -13.25
C CYS A 1 10.23 -28.89 -13.44
N ILE A 2 10.79 -28.68 -14.63
CA ILE A 2 11.62 -27.50 -14.91
C ILE A 2 11.01 -26.73 -16.09
N PHE A 3 10.64 -25.46 -15.85
CA PHE A 3 10.28 -24.47 -16.86
C PHE A 3 11.49 -23.55 -17.02
N GLN A 4 12.05 -23.45 -18.22
CA GLN A 4 13.24 -22.64 -18.42
C GLN A 4 13.32 -21.94 -19.77
N ASN A 5 13.87 -20.73 -19.77
CA ASN A 5 14.11 -19.91 -20.96
C ASN A 5 12.82 -19.70 -21.79
N ILE A 6 11.76 -19.25 -21.13
CA ILE A 6 10.45 -19.01 -21.74
C ILE A 6 10.28 -17.50 -21.90
N GLU A 7 10.06 -17.05 -23.13
CA GLU A 7 9.69 -15.67 -23.44
C GLU A 7 8.25 -15.63 -23.95
N ILE A 8 7.39 -14.91 -23.23
CA ILE A 8 5.96 -14.79 -23.53
C ILE A 8 5.71 -13.40 -24.10
N SER A 9 5.53 -13.33 -25.42
CA SER A 9 5.41 -12.07 -26.16
C SER A 9 4.00 -11.44 -26.13
N SER A 10 2.98 -12.23 -25.81
CA SER A 10 1.61 -11.73 -25.69
C SER A 10 1.39 -11.08 -24.33
N LYS A 11 0.78 -9.88 -24.33
CA LYS A 11 0.44 -9.13 -23.11
C LYS A 11 -0.47 -9.95 -22.18
N GLY A 12 -0.20 -9.85 -20.89
CA GLY A 12 -0.89 -10.56 -19.81
C GLY A 12 -0.62 -12.06 -19.78
N GLY A 13 0.39 -12.56 -20.49
CA GLY A 13 0.74 -13.98 -20.52
C GLY A 13 1.61 -14.45 -19.34
N ASN A 14 1.50 -15.72 -18.97
CA ASN A 14 2.17 -16.35 -17.82
C ASN A 14 2.53 -17.81 -18.16
N ALA A 15 3.57 -18.37 -17.54
CA ALA A 15 3.90 -19.79 -17.74
C ALA A 15 2.81 -20.72 -17.18
N ILE A 16 2.17 -20.34 -16.07
CA ILE A 16 1.01 -21.01 -15.49
C ILE A 16 -0.04 -19.95 -15.14
N ARG A 17 -1.26 -20.13 -15.67
CA ARG A 17 -2.42 -19.29 -15.35
C ARG A 17 -3.48 -20.10 -14.60
N ILE A 18 -3.77 -19.72 -13.37
CA ILE A 18 -4.83 -20.28 -12.53
C ILE A 18 -5.94 -19.25 -12.44
N LEU A 19 -6.88 -19.28 -13.40
CA LEU A 19 -8.00 -18.34 -13.48
C LEU A 19 -9.30 -19.06 -13.11
N ASN A 20 -9.84 -18.82 -11.91
CA ASN A 20 -11.09 -19.44 -11.50
C ASN A 20 -12.31 -18.58 -11.86
N SER A 21 -12.81 -18.75 -13.10
CA SER A 21 -14.06 -18.14 -13.56
C SER A 21 -15.30 -19.02 -13.37
N GLY A 22 -15.14 -20.19 -12.74
CA GLY A 22 -16.23 -21.15 -12.51
C GLY A 22 -16.92 -20.95 -11.17
N SER A 23 -17.69 -21.94 -10.70
CA SER A 23 -18.37 -21.90 -9.38
C SER A 23 -17.73 -22.82 -8.33
N TYR A 24 -16.64 -23.50 -8.69
CA TYR A 24 -15.98 -24.51 -7.85
C TYR A 24 -14.52 -24.14 -7.59
N PRO A 25 -13.93 -24.55 -6.46
CA PRO A 25 -12.54 -24.25 -6.14
C PRO A 25 -11.56 -24.95 -7.09
N ILE A 26 -10.47 -24.26 -7.45
CA ILE A 26 -9.29 -24.86 -8.06
C ILE A 26 -8.28 -25.14 -6.95
N THR A 27 -7.77 -26.37 -6.86
CA THR A 27 -6.64 -26.72 -5.99
C THR A 27 -5.41 -26.98 -6.85
N SER A 28 -4.38 -26.15 -6.68
CA SER A 28 -3.11 -26.27 -7.37
C SER A 28 -1.98 -26.51 -6.38
N SER A 29 -1.12 -27.47 -6.69
CA SER A 29 0.07 -27.79 -5.90
C SER A 29 1.30 -27.84 -6.80
N ILE A 30 2.29 -27.02 -6.46
CA ILE A 30 3.56 -26.87 -7.17
C ILE A 30 4.65 -27.45 -6.24
N LYS A 31 5.16 -28.62 -6.58
CA LYS A 31 6.08 -29.41 -5.74
C LYS A 31 7.38 -29.67 -6.49
N GLY A 32 8.52 -29.26 -5.93
CA GLY A 32 9.84 -29.48 -6.55
C GLY A 32 9.93 -28.98 -7.99
N CYS A 33 9.30 -27.84 -8.28
CA CYS A 33 9.32 -27.22 -9.60
C CYS A 33 10.31 -26.06 -9.66
N GLN A 34 10.99 -25.91 -10.79
CA GLN A 34 11.89 -24.81 -11.07
C GLN A 34 11.34 -23.96 -12.22
N PHE A 35 11.34 -22.65 -12.05
CA PHE A 35 10.98 -21.65 -13.04
C PHE A 35 12.18 -20.73 -13.24
N ASN A 36 12.94 -20.96 -14.30
CA ASN A 36 14.22 -20.30 -14.52
C ASN A 36 14.17 -19.45 -15.79
N ASN A 37 14.51 -18.16 -15.73
CA ASN A 37 14.55 -17.28 -16.91
C ASN A 37 13.21 -17.25 -17.66
N ILE A 38 12.16 -16.83 -16.95
CA ILE A 38 10.82 -16.67 -17.53
C ILE A 38 10.58 -15.19 -17.71
N SER A 39 10.24 -14.74 -18.91
CA SER A 39 9.88 -13.35 -19.17
C SER A 39 8.48 -13.25 -19.76
N SER A 40 7.73 -12.25 -19.32
CA SER A 40 6.45 -11.88 -19.95
C SER A 40 6.20 -10.38 -19.87
N ILE A 41 5.14 -9.94 -20.55
CA ILE A 41 4.71 -8.55 -20.60
C ILE A 41 3.34 -8.46 -19.94
N GLY A 42 3.18 -7.54 -18.99
CA GLY A 42 1.90 -7.24 -18.33
C GLY A 42 0.87 -6.67 -19.29
N ASP A 43 -0.39 -6.70 -18.87
CA ASP A 43 -1.48 -6.05 -19.61
C ASP A 43 -1.75 -4.63 -19.10
N SER A 44 -2.78 -3.98 -19.65
CA SER A 44 -3.15 -2.62 -19.24
C SER A 44 -3.73 -2.52 -17.83
N ASN A 45 -4.00 -3.65 -17.16
CA ASN A 45 -4.52 -3.69 -15.79
C ASN A 45 -3.39 -3.96 -14.77
N GLY A 46 -2.13 -4.01 -15.23
CA GLY A 46 -0.99 -4.28 -14.37
C GLY A 46 -0.88 -5.73 -13.90
N LEU A 47 -1.57 -6.67 -14.58
CA LEU A 47 -1.40 -8.10 -14.30
C LEU A 47 0.05 -8.50 -14.58
N GLY A 48 0.64 -9.30 -13.68
CA GLY A 48 1.97 -9.84 -13.89
C GLY A 48 2.09 -11.29 -13.47
N GLY A 49 3.17 -11.65 -12.77
CA GLY A 49 3.48 -13.03 -12.41
C GLY A 49 3.96 -13.82 -13.62
N SER A 50 5.17 -13.52 -14.13
CA SER A 50 5.65 -14.14 -15.37
C SER A 50 5.66 -15.68 -15.31
N ALA A 51 5.93 -16.25 -14.14
CA ALA A 51 5.82 -17.68 -13.88
C ALA A 51 4.38 -18.09 -13.54
N ILE A 52 3.79 -17.52 -12.48
CA ILE A 52 2.47 -17.90 -12.00
C ILE A 52 1.59 -16.67 -11.85
N TYR A 53 0.45 -16.70 -12.53
CA TYR A 53 -0.70 -15.86 -12.23
C TYR A 53 -1.79 -16.71 -11.57
N MET A 54 -2.35 -16.21 -10.47
CA MET A 54 -3.53 -16.81 -9.86
C MET A 54 -4.60 -15.76 -9.53
N GLU A 55 -5.84 -16.09 -9.90
CA GLU A 55 -7.04 -15.47 -9.36
C GLU A 55 -7.79 -16.50 -8.51
N SER A 56 -7.71 -16.33 -7.19
CA SER A 56 -8.24 -17.25 -6.20
C SER A 56 -9.66 -16.88 -5.80
N LYS A 57 -10.63 -17.37 -6.57
CA LYS A 57 -12.07 -17.29 -6.26
C LYS A 57 -12.63 -18.61 -5.74
N HIS A 58 -13.81 -18.56 -5.11
CA HIS A 58 -14.61 -19.73 -4.71
C HIS A 58 -13.85 -20.75 -3.84
N GLY A 59 -12.95 -20.26 -2.98
CA GLY A 59 -12.15 -21.09 -2.08
C GLY A 59 -11.02 -21.88 -2.74
N SER A 60 -10.49 -21.37 -3.86
CA SER A 60 -9.30 -21.92 -4.50
C SER A 60 -8.07 -21.95 -3.59
N LYS A 61 -7.14 -22.85 -3.91
CA LYS A 61 -5.94 -23.13 -3.12
C LYS A 61 -4.71 -23.21 -4.01
N LEU A 62 -3.63 -22.58 -3.58
CA LEU A 62 -2.31 -22.71 -4.17
C LEU A 62 -1.28 -23.01 -3.08
N ILE A 63 -0.61 -24.15 -3.21
CA ILE A 63 0.47 -24.58 -2.32
C ILE A 63 1.74 -24.75 -3.15
N ILE A 64 2.80 -24.06 -2.77
CA ILE A 64 4.13 -24.16 -3.40
C ILE A 64 5.09 -24.72 -2.36
N GLU A 65 5.71 -25.87 -2.67
CA GLU A 65 6.52 -26.62 -1.71
C GLU A 65 7.59 -27.53 -2.33
N GLU A 66 8.24 -28.32 -1.47
CA GLU A 66 9.24 -29.34 -1.83
C GLU A 66 10.44 -28.76 -2.61
N SER A 67 11.11 -27.76 -2.03
CA SER A 67 12.28 -27.09 -2.62
C SER A 67 12.03 -26.52 -4.02
N SER A 68 10.85 -25.93 -4.24
CA SER A 68 10.54 -25.22 -5.49
C SER A 68 11.40 -23.96 -5.64
N GLN A 69 11.60 -23.53 -6.89
CA GLN A 69 12.46 -22.38 -7.21
C GLN A 69 11.84 -21.50 -8.29
N PHE A 70 11.95 -20.19 -8.09
CA PHE A 70 11.72 -19.14 -9.08
C PHE A 70 13.00 -18.33 -9.19
N TYR A 71 13.59 -18.33 -10.36
CA TYR A 71 14.88 -17.70 -10.62
C TYR A 71 14.80 -16.87 -11.90
N GLN A 72 15.13 -15.58 -11.80
CA GLN A 72 15.14 -14.69 -12.97
C GLN A 72 13.81 -14.70 -13.73
N CYS A 73 12.71 -14.63 -12.97
CA CYS A 73 11.37 -14.43 -13.52
C CYS A 73 11.10 -12.92 -13.62
N ILE A 74 10.82 -12.44 -14.83
CA ILE A 74 10.79 -11.01 -15.17
C ILE A 74 9.42 -10.68 -15.76
N ILE A 75 8.72 -9.73 -15.15
CA ILE A 75 7.54 -9.09 -15.75
C ILE A 75 7.92 -7.68 -16.22
N ASP A 76 7.76 -7.43 -17.52
CA ASP A 76 7.79 -6.08 -18.07
C ASP A 76 6.39 -5.46 -17.95
N GLN A 77 6.26 -4.19 -17.52
CA GLN A 77 4.98 -3.48 -17.47
C GLN A 77 3.90 -4.15 -16.59
N GLY A 78 4.29 -4.77 -15.47
CA GLY A 78 3.37 -5.51 -14.58
C GLY A 78 3.88 -5.63 -13.15
N ASN A 79 3.15 -6.36 -12.31
CA ASN A 79 3.48 -6.58 -10.89
C ASN A 79 3.83 -8.04 -10.60
N GLY A 80 4.65 -8.31 -9.59
CA GLY A 80 5.00 -9.69 -9.22
C GLY A 80 5.91 -10.33 -10.26
N GLY A 81 7.23 -10.17 -10.14
CA GLY A 81 8.15 -10.70 -11.16
C GLY A 81 7.97 -12.19 -11.43
N ALA A 82 7.87 -13.00 -10.37
CA ALA A 82 7.55 -14.42 -10.48
C ALA A 82 6.06 -14.72 -10.32
N ILE A 83 5.44 -14.21 -9.26
CA ILE A 83 4.11 -14.61 -8.82
C ILE A 83 3.22 -13.39 -8.66
N TYR A 84 2.07 -13.41 -9.32
CA TYR A 84 0.96 -12.48 -9.09
C TYR A 84 -0.23 -13.27 -8.57
N ILE A 85 -0.81 -12.85 -7.45
CA ILE A 85 -1.99 -13.47 -6.88
C ILE A 85 -3.03 -12.44 -6.46
N ASP A 86 -4.27 -12.64 -6.92
CA ASP A 86 -5.47 -11.89 -6.51
C ASP A 86 -6.42 -12.85 -5.77
N ILE A 87 -6.76 -12.54 -4.52
CA ILE A 87 -7.55 -13.42 -3.65
C ILE A 87 -8.91 -12.79 -3.33
N ASP A 88 -9.98 -13.58 -3.47
CA ASP A 88 -11.27 -13.28 -2.85
C ASP A 88 -11.29 -13.78 -1.39
N PHE A 89 -11.06 -12.87 -0.45
CA PHE A 89 -11.01 -13.16 0.99
C PHE A 89 -12.38 -13.46 1.60
N SER A 90 -13.49 -13.23 0.87
CA SER A 90 -14.83 -13.61 1.35
C SER A 90 -15.08 -15.12 1.32
N SER A 91 -14.23 -15.88 0.64
CA SER A 91 -14.34 -17.33 0.47
C SER A 91 -13.19 -18.10 1.15
N GLU A 92 -13.36 -19.40 1.38
CA GLU A 92 -12.34 -20.23 2.05
C GLU A 92 -11.13 -20.55 1.14
N PHE A 93 -10.18 -19.63 1.02
CA PHE A 93 -8.98 -19.82 0.20
C PHE A 93 -7.81 -20.50 0.95
N LEU A 94 -6.73 -20.83 0.24
CA LEU A 94 -5.42 -21.12 0.84
C LEU A 94 -4.31 -20.67 -0.11
N PHE A 95 -3.42 -19.80 0.35
CA PHE A 95 -2.16 -19.53 -0.34
C PHE A 95 -1.00 -19.79 0.61
N LYS A 96 -0.20 -20.80 0.27
CA LYS A 96 0.91 -21.25 1.11
C LYS A 96 2.19 -21.44 0.31
N ILE A 97 3.28 -20.87 0.81
CA ILE A 97 4.64 -21.13 0.34
C ILE A 97 5.45 -21.76 1.47
N ASN A 98 5.98 -22.94 1.21
CA ASN A 98 6.84 -23.67 2.13
C ASN A 98 8.10 -24.12 1.39
N ASP A 99 9.28 -24.09 2.01
CA ASP A 99 10.54 -24.56 1.42
C ASP A 99 10.70 -24.18 -0.08
N THR A 100 10.73 -22.88 -0.38
CA THR A 100 10.77 -22.37 -1.76
C THR A 100 11.71 -21.19 -1.88
N LEU A 101 12.53 -21.15 -2.92
CA LEU A 101 13.45 -20.07 -3.24
C LEU A 101 12.88 -19.17 -4.34
N ILE A 102 12.78 -17.86 -4.09
CA ILE A 102 12.39 -16.84 -5.08
C ILE A 102 13.52 -15.81 -5.13
N GLN A 103 14.27 -15.78 -6.23
CA GLN A 103 15.45 -14.94 -6.31
C GLN A 103 15.67 -14.31 -7.69
N GLU A 104 16.22 -13.10 -7.68
CA GLU A 104 16.58 -12.36 -8.89
C GLU A 104 15.41 -12.15 -9.86
N CYS A 105 14.18 -12.15 -9.34
CA CYS A 105 12.98 -11.82 -10.08
C CYS A 105 12.80 -10.30 -10.17
N ILE A 106 12.19 -9.83 -11.25
CA ILE A 106 12.08 -8.39 -11.55
C ILE A 106 10.66 -8.02 -11.94
N ALA A 107 10.13 -6.95 -11.35
CA ALA A 107 8.91 -6.27 -11.78
C ALA A 107 9.22 -4.86 -12.29
N LYS A 108 8.89 -4.59 -13.56
CA LYS A 108 9.15 -3.30 -14.22
C LYS A 108 7.88 -2.47 -14.36
N GLU A 109 8.02 -1.16 -14.14
CA GLU A 109 6.96 -0.18 -14.25
C GLU A 109 6.62 0.09 -15.72
N ASN A 110 5.33 0.30 -15.97
CA ASN A 110 4.82 0.96 -17.16
C ASN A 110 4.44 2.41 -16.83
N THR A 111 5.33 3.36 -17.13
CA THR A 111 5.09 4.80 -16.87
C THR A 111 3.93 5.38 -17.69
N SER A 112 3.44 4.66 -18.69
CA SER A 112 2.31 5.07 -19.54
C SER A 112 0.98 4.41 -19.13
N SER A 113 0.99 3.54 -18.11
CA SER A 113 -0.20 2.86 -17.60
C SER A 113 -0.98 3.75 -16.63
N ASN A 114 -2.30 3.65 -16.66
CA ASN A 114 -3.16 4.25 -15.63
C ASN A 114 -3.27 3.35 -14.39
N SER A 115 -2.93 2.06 -14.51
CA SER A 115 -2.88 1.11 -13.39
C SER A 115 -1.46 1.01 -12.81
N PRO A 116 -1.30 0.87 -11.49
CA PRO A 116 0.00 0.71 -10.85
C PRO A 116 0.74 -0.54 -11.37
N THR A 117 2.02 -0.39 -11.67
CA THR A 117 2.91 -1.47 -12.13
C THR A 117 4.30 -1.32 -11.52
N GLY A 118 5.14 -2.36 -11.58
CA GLY A 118 6.49 -2.32 -11.03
C GLY A 118 6.59 -2.57 -9.53
N TYR A 119 5.57 -3.20 -8.91
CA TYR A 119 5.55 -3.58 -7.50
C TYR A 119 5.83 -5.08 -7.32
N GLY A 120 6.51 -5.45 -6.23
CA GLY A 120 6.70 -6.85 -5.85
C GLY A 120 7.64 -7.61 -6.80
N GLY A 121 8.96 -7.42 -6.68
CA GLY A 121 9.91 -8.00 -7.63
C GLY A 121 9.86 -9.53 -7.69
N GLY A 122 9.58 -10.19 -6.57
CA GLY A 122 9.28 -11.63 -6.52
C GLY A 122 7.79 -11.91 -6.58
N ILE A 123 7.04 -11.37 -5.62
CA ILE A 123 5.61 -11.63 -5.42
C ILE A 123 4.85 -10.31 -5.33
N PHE A 124 3.73 -10.24 -6.04
CA PHE A 124 2.69 -9.25 -5.79
C PHE A 124 1.42 -9.97 -5.34
N LEU A 125 0.90 -9.58 -4.17
CA LEU A 125 -0.32 -10.14 -3.60
C LEU A 125 -1.36 -9.05 -3.41
N THR A 126 -2.56 -9.28 -3.94
CA THR A 126 -3.71 -8.40 -3.78
C THR A 126 -4.97 -9.21 -3.50
N GLY A 127 -6.07 -8.53 -3.22
CA GLY A 127 -7.34 -9.20 -3.08
C GLY A 127 -8.51 -8.28 -2.75
N SER A 128 -9.69 -8.89 -2.68
CA SER A 128 -10.95 -8.25 -2.31
C SER A 128 -11.54 -8.87 -1.04
N GLY A 129 -12.35 -8.10 -0.33
CA GLY A 129 -12.86 -8.50 0.99
C GLY A 129 -11.80 -8.38 2.09
N ASP A 130 -12.18 -8.75 3.31
CA ASP A 130 -11.33 -8.65 4.48
C ASP A 130 -10.72 -9.99 4.84
N TYR A 131 -9.39 -10.07 4.78
CA TYR A 131 -8.68 -11.26 5.24
C TYR A 131 -8.83 -11.42 6.76
N ASP A 132 -9.28 -12.60 7.21
CA ASP A 132 -9.25 -13.00 8.62
C ASP A 132 -7.89 -13.67 8.95
N PRO A 133 -6.99 -12.99 9.70
CA PRO A 133 -5.67 -13.53 10.01
C PRO A 133 -5.71 -14.74 10.96
N SER A 134 -6.80 -14.92 11.72
CA SER A 134 -6.96 -16.08 12.60
C SER A 134 -7.07 -17.39 11.81
N SER A 135 -7.50 -17.31 10.54
CA SER A 135 -7.61 -18.45 9.63
C SER A 135 -6.27 -19.06 9.24
N LYS A 136 -5.17 -18.28 9.30
CA LYS A 136 -3.81 -18.70 8.89
C LYS A 136 -3.72 -19.28 7.46
N ARG A 137 -4.67 -18.91 6.59
CA ARG A 137 -4.77 -19.35 5.20
C ARG A 137 -3.82 -18.62 4.24
N LEU A 138 -3.14 -17.59 4.72
CA LEU A 138 -2.10 -16.88 4.01
C LEU A 138 -0.77 -17.06 4.76
N ASP A 139 0.06 -17.98 4.28
CA ASP A 139 1.27 -18.46 4.99
C ASP A 139 2.47 -18.51 4.04
N LEU A 140 3.36 -17.52 4.15
CA LEU A 140 4.57 -17.39 3.34
C LEU A 140 5.85 -17.72 4.11
N LYS A 141 5.74 -18.22 5.35
CA LYS A 141 6.89 -18.33 6.28
C LYS A 141 8.03 -19.22 5.80
N GLY A 142 7.74 -20.19 4.92
CA GLY A 142 8.76 -21.12 4.43
C GLY A 142 9.48 -20.65 3.17
N MET A 143 9.23 -19.43 2.69
CA MET A 143 9.93 -18.89 1.54
C MET A 143 11.30 -18.33 1.91
N LYS A 144 12.26 -18.49 1.01
CA LYS A 144 13.49 -17.70 0.95
C LYS A 144 13.40 -16.78 -0.26
N ILE A 145 13.27 -15.49 -0.01
CA ILE A 145 13.08 -14.45 -1.02
C ILE A 145 14.25 -13.46 -0.94
N ILE A 146 15.05 -13.36 -2.00
CA ILE A 146 16.32 -12.60 -1.98
C ILE A 146 16.65 -11.98 -3.34
N ARG A 147 17.28 -10.79 -3.32
CA ARG A 147 17.83 -10.13 -4.53
C ARG A 147 16.81 -9.92 -5.65
N ASN A 148 15.53 -9.78 -5.30
CA ASN A 148 14.51 -9.42 -6.27
C ASN A 148 14.50 -7.89 -6.43
N VAL A 149 13.96 -7.41 -7.55
CA VAL A 149 13.91 -5.98 -7.85
C VAL A 149 12.49 -5.59 -8.28
N ALA A 150 11.94 -4.60 -7.60
CA ALA A 150 10.75 -3.87 -8.02
C ALA A 150 11.17 -2.45 -8.39
N GLU A 151 10.79 -1.98 -9.58
CA GLU A 151 11.13 -0.62 -10.01
C GLU A 151 10.46 0.45 -9.14
N ILE A 152 9.36 0.12 -8.45
CA ILE A 152 8.66 1.06 -7.56
C ILE A 152 8.83 0.74 -6.07
N SER A 153 8.36 -0.41 -5.59
CA SER A 153 8.31 -0.72 -4.15
C SER A 153 8.05 -2.21 -3.91
N GLY A 154 8.50 -2.70 -2.76
CA GLY A 154 8.45 -4.11 -2.38
C GLY A 154 9.41 -4.91 -3.24
N GLN A 155 10.71 -4.73 -3.03
CA GLN A 155 11.76 -5.34 -3.85
C GLN A 155 11.54 -6.85 -4.00
N SER A 156 11.11 -7.51 -2.93
CA SER A 156 10.75 -8.93 -2.91
C SER A 156 9.24 -9.16 -2.89
N LEU A 157 8.55 -8.55 -1.95
CA LEU A 157 7.11 -8.74 -1.75
C LEU A 157 6.42 -7.38 -1.66
N PHE A 158 5.36 -7.20 -2.44
CA PHE A 158 4.41 -6.11 -2.25
C PHE A 158 2.99 -6.66 -2.03
N VAL A 159 2.30 -6.13 -1.01
CA VAL A 159 0.98 -6.59 -0.59
C VAL A 159 -0.03 -5.44 -0.59
N ALA A 160 -1.13 -5.57 -1.33
CA ALA A 160 -2.26 -4.66 -1.32
C ALA A 160 -3.54 -5.38 -0.85
N ILE A 161 -3.76 -5.42 0.46
CA ILE A 161 -4.98 -5.99 1.07
C ILE A 161 -5.45 -5.13 2.24
N SER A 162 -6.76 -5.07 2.50
CA SER A 162 -7.34 -4.23 3.57
C SER A 162 -6.79 -4.54 4.97
N LYS A 163 -6.40 -5.79 5.23
CA LYS A 163 -5.94 -6.31 6.54
C LYS A 163 -4.45 -6.62 6.61
N VAL A 164 -3.62 -5.92 5.83
CA VAL A 164 -2.16 -6.16 5.76
C VAL A 164 -1.49 -5.97 7.12
N ALA A 165 -1.83 -4.93 7.87
CA ALA A 165 -1.23 -4.65 9.17
C ALA A 165 -1.58 -5.73 10.20
N GLU A 166 -2.82 -6.21 10.21
CA GLU A 166 -3.27 -7.31 11.06
C GLU A 166 -2.60 -8.64 10.68
N TRP A 167 -2.43 -8.91 9.39
CA TRP A 167 -1.68 -10.07 8.93
C TRP A 167 -0.21 -10.01 9.38
N CYS A 168 0.46 -8.87 9.22
CA CYS A 168 1.83 -8.66 9.70
C CYS A 168 1.99 -8.80 11.22
N ARG A 169 0.94 -8.54 12.01
CA ARG A 169 0.93 -8.73 13.47
C ARG A 169 0.59 -10.15 13.90
N THR A 170 0.20 -11.02 12.97
CA THR A 170 -0.24 -12.38 13.29
C THR A 170 0.94 -13.31 13.59
N GLY A 171 0.77 -14.17 14.59
CA GLY A 171 1.81 -15.07 15.05
C GLY A 171 2.88 -14.34 15.87
N THR A 172 4.11 -14.84 15.80
CA THR A 172 5.26 -14.21 16.47
C THR A 172 6.02 -13.36 15.46
N ALA A 173 6.10 -12.04 15.70
CA ALA A 173 6.90 -11.10 14.91
C ALA A 173 6.67 -11.19 13.38
N GLY A 174 5.43 -11.42 12.93
CA GLY A 174 5.10 -11.48 11.50
C GLY A 174 5.58 -12.74 10.78
N GLU A 175 5.74 -13.86 11.49
CA GLU A 175 6.25 -15.12 10.95
C GLU A 175 5.57 -15.57 9.64
N TYR A 176 4.27 -15.33 9.46
CA TYR A 176 3.51 -15.73 8.27
C TYR A 176 3.82 -14.90 7.02
N VAL A 177 4.49 -13.76 7.17
CA VAL A 177 4.81 -12.82 6.07
C VAL A 177 6.29 -12.89 5.71
N LYS A 178 7.16 -12.94 6.73
CA LYS A 178 8.57 -12.54 6.58
C LYS A 178 9.44 -13.51 5.78
N GLY A 179 9.11 -14.79 5.71
CA GLY A 179 10.02 -15.78 5.13
C GLY A 179 11.40 -15.71 5.81
N ASN A 180 12.45 -15.38 5.05
CA ASN A 180 13.82 -15.18 5.53
C ASN A 180 14.18 -13.73 5.90
N TYR A 181 13.23 -12.79 5.92
CA TYR A 181 13.45 -11.41 6.35
C TYR A 181 13.74 -11.35 7.86
N SER A 182 14.69 -10.49 8.25
CA SER A 182 15.07 -10.30 9.66
C SER A 182 15.05 -8.82 10.03
N ASP A 183 14.25 -8.46 11.05
CA ASP A 183 14.13 -7.08 11.52
C ASP A 183 15.49 -6.51 11.94
N GLY A 184 15.80 -5.29 11.50
CA GLY A 184 17.06 -4.61 11.78
C GLY A 184 18.28 -5.15 11.03
N ILE A 185 18.11 -6.17 10.17
CA ILE A 185 19.19 -6.76 9.36
C ILE A 185 18.88 -6.65 7.86
N SER A 186 17.66 -7.05 7.46
CA SER A 186 17.20 -6.98 6.07
C SER A 186 16.88 -5.53 5.67
N ASP A 187 16.98 -5.24 4.38
CA ASP A 187 16.60 -3.93 3.82
C ASP A 187 15.09 -3.72 3.98
N SER A 188 14.68 -2.59 4.56
CA SER A 188 13.28 -2.27 4.82
C SER A 188 12.42 -2.22 3.56
N ASN A 189 13.02 -2.04 2.37
CA ASN A 189 12.30 -2.04 1.10
C ASN A 189 12.03 -3.45 0.54
N GLU A 190 12.48 -4.51 1.21
CA GLU A 190 12.26 -5.90 0.74
C GLU A 190 10.78 -6.30 0.79
N LEU A 191 10.11 -5.96 1.89
CA LEU A 191 8.71 -6.31 2.16
C LEU A 191 7.92 -5.03 2.41
N GLU A 192 7.04 -4.67 1.48
CA GLU A 192 6.21 -3.47 1.59
C GLU A 192 4.74 -3.82 1.34
N GLY A 193 3.83 -2.93 1.74
CA GLY A 193 2.41 -3.12 1.48
C GLY A 193 1.57 -1.89 1.78
N ILE A 194 0.29 -1.97 1.47
CA ILE A 194 -0.69 -0.90 1.63
C ILE A 194 -2.05 -1.49 2.07
N PRO A 195 -2.79 -0.88 3.02
CA PRO A 195 -3.97 -1.47 3.64
C PRO A 195 -5.24 -1.18 2.82
N VAL A 196 -5.21 -1.50 1.52
CA VAL A 196 -6.33 -1.25 0.59
C VAL A 196 -6.64 -2.51 -0.21
N ASP A 197 -7.87 -2.63 -0.71
CA ASP A 197 -8.25 -3.75 -1.58
C ASP A 197 -7.74 -3.56 -3.03
N SER A 198 -7.88 -4.62 -3.84
CA SER A 198 -7.46 -4.64 -5.25
C SER A 198 -8.08 -3.50 -6.07
N THR A 199 -9.37 -3.22 -5.87
CA THR A 199 -10.08 -2.14 -6.59
C THR A 199 -9.48 -0.77 -6.27
N THR A 200 -9.23 -0.51 -4.98
CA THR A 200 -8.69 0.76 -4.50
C THR A 200 -7.23 0.92 -4.93
N PHE A 201 -6.41 -0.13 -4.78
CA PHE A 201 -5.03 -0.13 -5.25
C PHE A 201 -4.95 0.25 -6.74
N ASN A 202 -5.77 -0.40 -7.57
CA ASN A 202 -5.79 -0.17 -9.02
C ASN A 202 -6.31 1.23 -9.43
N SER A 203 -6.92 1.98 -8.50
CA SER A 203 -7.36 3.36 -8.71
C SER A 203 -6.29 4.41 -8.36
N TYR A 204 -5.21 4.00 -7.69
CA TYR A 204 -4.16 4.91 -7.24
C TYR A 204 -3.09 5.10 -8.32
N SER A 205 -2.50 6.29 -8.31
CA SER A 205 -1.20 6.55 -8.95
C SER A 205 -0.05 6.03 -8.08
N SER A 206 1.12 5.83 -8.69
CA SER A 206 2.34 5.45 -7.96
C SER A 206 2.69 6.45 -6.84
N LEU A 207 2.39 7.75 -7.02
CA LEU A 207 2.59 8.77 -6.00
C LEU A 207 1.64 8.59 -4.80
N GLN A 208 0.37 8.25 -5.04
CA GLN A 208 -0.58 7.99 -3.96
C GLN A 208 -0.20 6.76 -3.15
N ILE A 209 0.32 5.72 -3.79
CA ILE A 209 0.78 4.49 -3.11
C ILE A 209 2.03 4.80 -2.28
N LYS A 210 3.01 5.52 -2.83
CA LYS A 210 4.23 5.90 -2.10
C LYS A 210 3.96 6.76 -0.86
N ASN A 211 2.91 7.58 -0.91
CA ASN A 211 2.51 8.46 0.19
C ASN A 211 1.56 7.80 1.20
N TYR A 212 1.47 6.47 1.21
CA TYR A 212 0.69 5.69 2.18
C TYR A 212 1.63 5.00 3.21
N PRO A 213 2.23 5.74 4.16
CA PRO A 213 3.09 5.12 5.17
C PRO A 213 2.25 4.26 6.12
N LEU A 214 2.51 2.95 6.14
CA LEU A 214 1.86 2.00 7.05
C LEU A 214 2.51 1.92 8.43
N ASP A 215 3.79 2.27 8.50
CA ASP A 215 4.67 1.92 9.62
C ASP A 215 5.76 2.97 9.91
N SER A 216 5.78 4.09 9.18
CA SER A 216 6.56 5.23 9.61
C SER A 216 6.17 5.54 11.05
N THR A 217 7.14 5.84 11.90
CA THR A 217 6.92 6.55 13.17
C THR A 217 7.47 7.98 13.07
N GLN A 218 8.00 8.34 11.91
CA GLN A 218 8.66 9.60 11.66
C GLN A 218 7.63 10.62 11.18
N LEU A 219 7.57 11.74 11.90
CA LEU A 219 6.76 12.89 11.51
C LEU A 219 7.30 13.51 10.23
N SER A 220 6.44 13.64 9.22
CA SER A 220 6.69 14.50 8.06
C SER A 220 6.24 15.92 8.39
N SER A 221 7.05 16.93 8.09
CA SER A 221 6.69 18.31 8.39
C SER A 221 6.04 19.00 7.19
N ILE A 222 4.91 19.66 7.44
CA ILE A 222 4.24 20.56 6.48
C ILE A 222 4.25 21.95 7.08
N LEU A 223 4.84 22.92 6.38
CA LEU A 223 4.71 24.34 6.72
C LEU A 223 3.43 24.89 6.09
N ILE A 224 2.47 25.28 6.92
CA ILE A 224 1.31 26.08 6.53
C ILE A 224 1.70 27.54 6.73
N ARG A 225 1.84 28.28 5.64
CA ARG A 225 2.13 29.72 5.66
C ARG A 225 0.92 30.52 6.16
N SER A 226 1.11 31.82 6.43
CA SER A 226 0.10 32.70 7.03
C SER A 226 -1.25 32.76 6.30
N GLU A 227 -1.28 32.44 5.00
CA GLU A 227 -2.48 32.36 4.14
C GLU A 227 -2.72 30.93 3.58
N GLY A 228 -2.06 29.93 4.15
CA GLY A 228 -2.13 28.55 3.71
C GLY A 228 -3.37 27.83 4.24
N GLU A 229 -4.11 27.17 3.34
CA GLU A 229 -5.28 26.37 3.71
C GLU A 229 -5.32 25.02 2.99
N PHE A 230 -5.81 24.00 3.70
CA PHE A 230 -6.19 22.71 3.16
C PHE A 230 -7.70 22.62 2.99
N ASN A 231 -8.18 22.86 1.77
CA ASN A 231 -9.59 22.77 1.44
C ASN A 231 -10.00 21.34 1.07
N ILE A 232 -10.72 20.69 1.98
CA ILE A 232 -11.18 19.32 1.85
C ILE A 232 -12.66 19.32 1.46
N THR A 233 -12.98 18.68 0.35
CA THR A 233 -14.36 18.45 -0.13
C THR A 233 -14.75 16.97 -0.13
N GLY A 234 -13.77 16.08 0.08
CA GLY A 234 -13.90 14.62 0.13
C GLY A 234 -13.33 14.04 1.41
N LYS A 235 -12.70 12.85 1.31
CA LYS A 235 -12.13 12.16 2.47
C LYS A 235 -10.62 12.31 2.48
N VAL A 236 -10.05 12.71 3.61
CA VAL A 236 -8.60 12.80 3.81
C VAL A 236 -8.21 12.19 5.15
N ARG A 237 -7.07 11.47 5.17
CA ARG A 237 -6.38 11.08 6.39
C ARG A 237 -5.01 11.74 6.39
N PHE A 238 -4.70 12.48 7.44
CA PHE A 238 -3.34 12.87 7.76
C PHE A 238 -2.81 11.94 8.85
N PHE A 239 -1.66 11.31 8.59
CA PHE A 239 -1.01 10.37 9.49
C PHE A 239 0.45 10.78 9.67
N LEU A 240 0.89 10.93 10.93
CA LEU A 240 2.26 11.36 11.28
C LEU A 240 2.72 12.62 10.54
N ILE A 241 1.85 13.64 10.53
CA ILE A 241 2.20 14.96 10.02
C ILE A 241 2.44 15.90 11.19
N ASN A 242 3.59 16.58 11.17
CA ASN A 242 3.89 17.75 11.97
C ASN A 242 3.52 19.00 11.17
N PHE A 243 2.37 19.59 11.46
CA PHE A 243 1.95 20.86 10.88
C PHE A 243 2.67 22.00 11.61
N ILE A 244 3.59 22.64 10.89
CA ILE A 244 4.27 23.86 11.33
C ILE A 244 3.45 25.04 10.81
N MET A 245 2.97 25.88 11.70
CA MET A 245 2.08 26.98 11.38
C MET A 245 2.84 28.30 11.45
N GLU A 246 2.86 29.04 10.36
CA GLU A 246 3.22 30.46 10.36
C GLU A 246 2.01 31.24 10.91
N GLY A 247 2.27 32.21 11.76
CA GLY A 247 1.31 33.07 12.41
C GLY A 247 0.56 33.92 11.40
N PRO A 248 -0.58 34.49 11.81
CA PRO A 248 -1.39 35.28 10.90
C PRO A 248 -0.60 36.52 10.49
N THR A 249 -0.59 36.80 9.18
CA THR A 249 -0.21 38.14 8.72
C THR A 249 -1.26 39.11 9.22
N LEU A 250 -0.85 40.13 9.97
CA LEU A 250 -1.71 41.26 10.40
C LEU A 250 -2.13 42.14 9.19
N GLN A 251 -2.62 41.53 8.10
CA GLN A 251 -3.19 42.27 6.99
C GLN A 251 -4.69 42.49 7.25
N GLN A 252 -4.99 43.72 7.66
CA GLN A 252 -6.33 44.29 7.68
C GLN A 252 -6.83 44.50 6.23
N ASP A 253 -7.25 43.44 5.55
CA ASP A 253 -8.11 43.61 4.38
C ASP A 253 -9.57 43.61 4.83
N SER A 254 -10.04 44.82 5.13
CA SER A 254 -11.42 45.10 5.46
C SER A 254 -12.29 44.94 4.21
N ASP A 255 -13.11 43.89 4.16
CA ASP A 255 -14.32 43.94 3.36
C ASP A 255 -15.49 44.48 4.20
N SER A 256 -16.46 45.07 3.51
CA SER A 256 -17.51 45.99 3.94
C SER A 256 -18.49 45.52 5.03
N THR A 257 -18.21 44.42 5.71
CA THR A 257 -18.95 43.90 6.88
C THR A 257 -18.12 43.83 8.17
N GLY A 258 -16.84 44.19 8.14
CA GLY A 258 -16.04 44.43 9.36
C GLY A 258 -15.61 43.18 10.15
N LEU A 259 -15.76 41.97 9.60
CA LEU A 259 -15.13 40.75 10.12
C LEU A 259 -14.68 39.88 8.94
N GLN A 260 -13.46 40.10 8.42
CA GLN A 260 -12.79 39.08 7.62
C GLN A 260 -12.00 38.18 8.57
N ILE A 261 -12.37 36.91 8.61
CA ILE A 261 -11.69 35.90 9.40
C ILE A 261 -10.86 35.10 8.39
N HIS A 262 -9.58 35.42 8.26
CA HIS A 262 -8.66 34.53 7.54
C HIS A 262 -8.42 33.33 8.44
N TYR A 263 -9.10 32.25 8.10
CA TYR A 263 -8.92 30.98 8.76
C TYR A 263 -7.81 30.24 8.01
N TYR A 264 -6.70 29.93 8.68
CA TYR A 264 -5.59 29.15 8.13
C TYR A 264 -5.50 27.79 8.85
N GLY A 265 -5.22 26.72 8.11
CA GLY A 265 -5.31 25.34 8.62
C GLY A 265 -6.07 24.39 7.70
N ILE A 266 -6.94 23.55 8.26
CA ILE A 266 -7.64 22.46 7.55
C ILE A 266 -9.16 22.70 7.54
N TYR A 267 -9.77 22.70 6.35
CA TYR A 267 -11.19 23.04 6.11
C TYR A 267 -11.98 21.88 5.56
N GLY A 268 -13.09 21.54 6.22
CA GLY A 268 -14.15 20.70 5.64
C GLY A 268 -15.22 21.57 4.99
N LEU A 269 -15.24 21.64 3.65
CA LEU A 269 -16.09 22.57 2.89
C LEU A 269 -17.39 21.95 2.35
N SER A 270 -17.65 20.66 2.60
CA SER A 270 -18.83 19.96 2.10
C SER A 270 -19.44 19.05 3.16
N GLN A 271 -20.71 18.66 3.01
CA GLN A 271 -21.38 17.70 3.89
C GLN A 271 -20.77 16.29 3.85
N SER A 272 -19.98 15.98 2.82
CA SER A 272 -19.29 14.70 2.65
C SER A 272 -17.83 14.75 3.07
N SER A 273 -17.37 15.87 3.63
CA SER A 273 -15.98 16.04 4.03
C SER A 273 -15.70 15.13 5.22
N GLU A 274 -14.67 14.29 5.13
CA GLU A 274 -14.20 13.48 6.26
C GLU A 274 -12.71 13.78 6.46
N ILE A 275 -12.35 14.17 7.68
CA ILE A 275 -10.98 14.52 8.05
C ILE A 275 -10.60 13.60 9.21
N ASP A 276 -9.61 12.75 8.96
CA ASP A 276 -9.03 11.84 9.94
C ASP A 276 -7.60 12.29 10.26
N LEU A 277 -7.35 12.69 11.50
CA LEU A 277 -6.03 13.04 11.99
C LEU A 277 -5.55 11.96 12.96
N GLN A 278 -4.47 11.27 12.60
CA GLN A 278 -3.91 10.20 13.39
C GLN A 278 -2.42 10.45 13.66
N ASP A 279 -2.04 10.45 14.93
CA ASP A 279 -0.64 10.62 15.37
C ASP A 279 0.04 11.88 14.78
N CYS A 280 -0.74 12.95 14.57
CA CYS A 280 -0.25 14.23 14.04
C CYS A 280 0.16 15.19 15.17
N GLU A 281 0.99 16.17 14.82
CA GLU A 281 1.44 17.24 15.72
C GLU A 281 1.15 18.62 15.09
N PHE A 282 0.77 19.60 15.91
CA PHE A 282 0.67 21.01 15.51
C PHE A 282 1.65 21.84 16.34
N HIS A 283 2.52 22.58 15.64
CA HIS A 283 3.52 23.48 16.22
C HIS A 283 3.48 24.83 15.52
N MET A 284 3.67 25.92 16.28
CA MET A 284 3.91 27.24 15.69
C MET A 284 5.37 27.35 15.23
N GLN A 285 5.63 28.14 14.19
CA GLN A 285 6.98 28.50 13.78
C GLN A 285 7.64 29.40 14.84
N ASP A 286 8.95 29.22 15.07
CA ASP A 286 9.70 29.87 16.15
C ASP A 286 9.43 31.39 16.27
N GLY A 287 8.98 31.82 17.45
CA GLY A 287 8.73 33.22 17.79
C GLY A 287 7.26 33.65 17.70
N GLU A 288 6.39 32.82 17.14
CA GLU A 288 4.95 33.07 17.04
C GLU A 288 4.19 32.22 18.06
N LEU A 289 3.35 32.87 18.85
CA LEU A 289 2.58 32.20 19.91
C LEU A 289 1.09 32.11 19.58
N GLN A 290 0.65 32.69 18.48
CA GLN A 290 -0.76 33.01 18.29
C GLN A 290 -1.34 32.26 17.10
N ILE A 291 -2.46 31.57 17.37
CA ILE A 291 -3.36 31.10 16.33
C ILE A 291 -4.52 32.08 16.19
N GLY A 292 -5.08 32.20 14.98
CA GLY A 292 -6.18 33.10 14.68
C GLY A 292 -7.45 32.66 15.40
N LYS A 293 -8.01 31.51 15.00
CA LYS A 293 -9.20 30.92 15.67
C LYS A 293 -9.09 29.43 15.93
N CYS A 294 -8.86 28.63 14.89
CA CYS A 294 -8.81 27.18 14.99
C CYS A 294 -7.90 26.58 13.91
N PHE A 295 -7.28 25.43 14.19
CA PHE A 295 -6.50 24.68 13.19
C PHE A 295 -7.36 23.88 12.22
N ILE A 296 -8.56 23.52 12.66
CA ILE A 296 -9.49 22.68 11.91
C ILE A 296 -10.84 23.37 11.98
N TYR A 297 -11.37 23.75 10.83
CA TYR A 297 -12.68 24.36 10.71
C TYR A 297 -13.60 23.48 9.87
N LEU A 298 -14.75 23.14 10.44
CA LEU A 298 -15.74 22.28 9.81
C LEU A 298 -17.00 23.11 9.58
N GLU A 299 -17.22 23.53 8.33
CA GLU A 299 -18.31 24.47 8.03
C GLU A 299 -19.65 23.75 7.79
N LYS A 300 -19.60 22.59 7.12
CA LYS A 300 -20.80 21.96 6.53
C LYS A 300 -21.07 20.51 6.96
N GLY A 301 -20.35 19.98 7.95
CA GLY A 301 -20.57 18.65 8.55
C GLY A 301 -19.76 17.51 7.92
N GLY A 302 -19.96 16.28 8.44
CA GLY A 302 -19.20 15.07 8.06
C GLY A 302 -18.79 14.24 9.29
N ASN A 303 -18.21 13.05 9.05
CA ASN A 303 -17.57 12.26 10.11
C ASN A 303 -16.10 12.65 10.21
N HIS A 304 -15.63 12.98 11.41
CA HIS A 304 -14.25 13.38 11.64
C HIS A 304 -13.70 12.62 12.83
N ALA A 305 -12.47 12.14 12.70
CA ALA A 305 -11.78 11.41 13.75
C ALA A 305 -10.46 12.10 14.04
N ILE A 306 -10.16 12.29 15.32
CA ILE A 306 -8.89 12.81 15.79
C ILE A 306 -8.40 11.86 16.86
N SER A 307 -7.21 11.31 16.66
CA SER A 307 -6.58 10.37 17.59
C SER A 307 -5.11 10.71 17.79
N ASN A 308 -4.67 10.69 19.06
CA ASN A 308 -3.29 10.96 19.46
C ASN A 308 -2.70 12.29 18.95
N LEU A 309 -3.53 13.31 18.77
CA LEU A 309 -3.09 14.64 18.35
C LEU A 309 -2.32 15.33 19.47
N LYS A 310 -1.12 15.84 19.17
CA LYS A 310 -0.38 16.72 20.09
C LYS A 310 -0.36 18.15 19.57
N SER A 311 -0.57 19.09 20.48
CA SER A 311 -0.52 20.53 20.21
C SER A 311 0.33 21.18 21.28
N LYS A 312 1.32 21.98 20.91
CA LYS A 312 2.26 22.62 21.86
C LYS A 312 2.52 24.08 21.49
N ASP A 313 2.74 24.91 22.50
CA ASP A 313 3.14 26.33 22.39
C ASP A 313 2.11 27.23 21.67
N ILE A 314 0.83 27.14 22.08
CA ILE A 314 -0.29 27.82 21.40
C ILE A 314 -1.06 28.75 22.35
N SER A 315 -1.35 29.96 21.88
CA SER A 315 -2.29 30.92 22.45
C SER A 315 -3.27 31.42 21.37
N SER A 316 -4.51 31.76 21.74
CA SER A 316 -5.54 32.30 20.82
C SER A 316 -5.79 33.77 21.16
N GLU A 317 -5.96 34.63 20.14
CA GLU A 317 -6.27 36.06 20.35
C GLU A 317 -7.76 36.33 20.61
N GLU A 318 -8.66 35.41 20.25
CA GLU A 318 -10.11 35.61 20.38
C GLU A 318 -10.80 34.41 21.06
N ASN A 319 -11.66 34.72 22.04
CA ASN A 319 -12.80 33.91 22.47
C ASN A 319 -14.08 34.66 22.09
#